data_AF-A0A848WUC8-F1
#
_entry.id   AF-A0A848WUC8-F1
#
_cell.length_a   1.000
_cell.length_b   1.000
_cell.length_c   1.000
_cell.angle_alpha   90.00
_cell.angle_beta   90.00
_cell.angle_gamma   90.00
#
_symmetry.space_group_name_H-M   'P 1'
#
loop_
_entity.id
_entity.type
_entity.pdbx_description
1 polymer ?
#
loop_
_entity_poly.entity_id
_entity_poly.type
_entity_poly.pdbx_seq_one_letter_code
_entity_poly.pdbx_strand_id
1 'polypeptide(L)'
;MRNTHGFYAAVFCGCAVILFSAPFASGQVTTGEVTQQPPQPVDPKPAAPNAGNQPPSAKSGVRIPLISAKRMTPSQLDKENEKRPGPQIPKDEQLKIDPNQNAKLPYQDLIKIAQSDASQPKDAKIYTLQISSTRAGVKPSEIELFIDTPDVPMVLPVSEEGYFQVPYSIDMYEQNPHLVANQPKGSLNISVKLALPKVDPPKIVDGKVRYQELFRPLLEMAKAMAKVDQSFGKAGNQQFALEIITGTEPIHVNRALGQRTISPNTDGKIYMIYERLLFEENPEISVPLKTTVNVRPVSPREAALIRAQ
;
A
#
# COMPACT_ATOMS: atom_id res chain seq x y z
N MET A 1 34.34 14.16 -12.11
CA MET A 1 33.41 13.71 -13.16
C MET A 1 32.81 12.37 -12.75
N ARG A 2 31.62 12.37 -12.14
CA ARG A 2 30.78 11.17 -11.99
C ARG A 2 29.37 11.62 -12.30
N ASN A 3 28.88 11.22 -13.47
CA ASN A 3 27.49 11.38 -13.89
C ASN A 3 26.65 10.41 -13.07
N THR A 4 25.80 10.95 -12.19
CA THR A 4 24.66 10.23 -11.65
C THR A 4 23.44 10.62 -12.47
N HIS A 5 22.98 9.70 -13.32
CA HIS A 5 21.68 9.77 -13.96
C HIS A 5 20.61 9.71 -12.87
N GLY A 6 19.96 10.86 -12.60
CA GLY A 6 18.74 10.92 -11.81
C GLY A 6 17.58 10.40 -12.64
N PHE A 7 16.97 9.30 -12.19
CA PHE A 7 15.67 8.87 -12.69
C PHE A 7 14.62 9.90 -12.23
N TYR A 8 14.08 10.65 -13.19
CA TYR A 8 12.91 11.48 -12.98
C TYR A 8 11.67 10.58 -12.95
N ALA A 9 11.04 10.44 -11.78
CA ALA A 9 9.68 9.95 -11.70
C ALA A 9 8.74 11.14 -11.88
N ALA A 10 8.36 11.41 -13.13
CA ALA A 10 7.18 12.20 -13.43
C ALA A 10 5.95 11.32 -13.18
N VAL A 11 5.06 11.71 -12.28
CA VAL A 11 3.73 11.09 -12.19
C VAL A 11 2.87 11.71 -13.29
N PHE A 12 3.04 11.22 -14.52
CA PHE A 12 2.11 11.45 -15.61
C PHE A 12 1.59 10.10 -16.12
N CYS A 13 0.25 9.97 -16.08
CA CYS A 13 -0.52 9.01 -16.86
C CYS A 13 -0.10 7.53 -16.74
N GLY A 14 -0.16 6.98 -15.54
CA GLY A 14 -0.25 5.55 -15.28
C GLY A 14 -1.26 5.32 -14.18
N CYS A 15 -2.06 4.25 -14.21
CA CYS A 15 -2.89 3.87 -13.07
C CYS A 15 -1.96 3.59 -11.87
N ALA A 16 -1.75 4.58 -11.01
CA ALA A 16 -1.07 4.39 -9.75
C ALA A 16 -2.02 3.60 -8.84
N VAL A 17 -1.65 2.35 -8.55
CA VAL A 17 -2.34 1.50 -7.60
C VAL A 17 -1.62 1.65 -6.28
N ILE A 18 -2.30 2.18 -5.27
CA ILE A 18 -1.79 2.11 -3.90
C ILE A 18 -2.40 0.89 -3.24
N LEU A 19 -1.54 -0.01 -2.76
CA LEU A 19 -1.94 -1.07 -1.83
C LEU A 19 -2.16 -0.41 -0.47
N PHE A 20 -3.36 -0.54 0.08
CA PHE A 20 -3.66 -0.06 1.42
C PHE A 20 -4.07 -1.22 2.30
N SER A 21 -3.55 -1.24 3.53
CA SER A 21 -3.87 -2.22 4.56
C SER A 21 -4.72 -1.57 5.65
N ALA A 22 -6.00 -1.91 5.74
CA ALA A 22 -6.85 -1.40 6.83
C ALA A 22 -6.84 -2.39 8.01
N PRO A 23 -6.42 -1.99 9.23
CA PRO A 23 -6.56 -2.85 10.39
C PRO A 23 -8.03 -3.15 10.67
N PHE A 24 -8.30 -4.44 10.69
CA PHE A 24 -9.57 -5.03 11.03
C PHE A 24 -9.96 -4.57 12.43
N ALA A 25 -11.12 -3.91 12.54
CA ALA A 25 -11.76 -3.45 13.77
C ALA A 25 -11.21 -2.17 14.46
N SER A 26 -10.30 -1.38 13.86
CA SER A 26 -9.90 -0.07 14.44
C SER A 26 -10.32 1.15 13.63
N GLY A 27 -10.86 0.99 12.42
CA GLY A 27 -11.26 2.12 11.58
C GLY A 27 -10.12 3.08 11.24
N GLN A 28 -8.87 2.66 11.46
CA GLN A 28 -7.66 3.35 11.04
C GLN A 28 -7.04 2.53 9.91
N VAL A 29 -6.48 3.15 8.89
CA VAL A 29 -5.64 2.45 7.88
C VAL A 29 -4.18 2.51 8.32
N THR A 30 -3.47 1.37 8.28
CA THR A 30 -2.02 1.34 8.44
C THR A 30 -1.36 1.22 7.06
N THR A 31 -0.24 1.91 6.93
CA THR A 31 0.50 2.11 5.68
C THR A 31 0.61 0.86 4.84
N GLY A 32 0.19 0.94 3.58
CA GLY A 32 0.68 0.05 2.54
C GLY A 32 1.73 0.76 1.67
N GLU A 33 2.54 -0.04 0.99
CA GLU A 33 3.65 0.41 0.16
C GLU A 33 3.11 0.92 -1.19
N VAL A 34 3.52 2.13 -1.59
CA VAL A 34 3.19 2.68 -2.92
C VAL A 34 4.13 2.05 -3.92
N THR A 35 3.75 0.90 -4.50
CA THR A 35 4.51 0.32 -5.62
C THR A 35 4.01 0.92 -6.92
N GLN A 36 4.72 1.92 -7.45
CA GLN A 36 4.56 2.32 -8.84
C GLN A 36 5.16 1.22 -9.72
N GLN A 37 4.33 0.50 -10.48
CA GLN A 37 4.83 -0.44 -11.46
C GLN A 37 5.38 0.36 -12.65
N PRO A 38 6.69 0.27 -12.99
CA PRO A 38 7.23 0.94 -14.17
C PRO A 38 6.50 0.43 -15.42
N PRO A 39 6.29 1.27 -16.45
CA PRO A 39 5.79 0.80 -17.73
C PRO A 39 6.72 -0.30 -18.23
N GLN A 40 6.16 -1.49 -18.47
CA GLN A 40 6.96 -2.57 -19.05
C GLN A 40 7.44 -2.15 -20.44
N PRO A 41 8.72 -2.32 -20.77
CA PRO A 41 9.20 -2.12 -22.12
C PRO A 41 8.43 -3.06 -23.05
N VAL A 42 7.78 -2.50 -24.06
CA VAL A 42 7.23 -3.30 -25.16
C VAL A 42 8.43 -3.75 -25.98
N ASP A 43 8.86 -4.99 -25.80
CA ASP A 43 9.92 -5.56 -26.61
C ASP A 43 9.50 -5.59 -28.09
N PRO A 44 10.34 -5.09 -29.00
CA PRO A 44 10.09 -5.25 -30.43
C PRO A 44 10.21 -6.72 -30.80
N LYS A 45 9.14 -7.23 -31.42
CA LYS A 45 8.99 -8.54 -32.04
C LYS A 45 10.28 -9.01 -32.75
N PRO A 46 10.87 -10.16 -32.39
CA PRO A 46 12.02 -10.69 -33.11
C PRO A 46 11.60 -11.25 -34.47
N ALA A 47 12.29 -10.81 -35.52
CA ALA A 47 12.36 -11.54 -36.77
C ALA A 47 13.49 -12.56 -36.68
N ALA A 48 13.21 -13.80 -37.09
CA ALA A 48 14.19 -14.84 -37.40
C ALA A 48 13.85 -15.39 -38.80
N PRO A 49 14.70 -16.21 -39.46
CA PRO A 49 16.02 -16.70 -39.06
C PRO A 49 17.09 -16.54 -40.17
N ASN A 50 18.38 -16.81 -39.86
CA ASN A 50 19.23 -17.51 -40.83
C ASN A 50 20.42 -18.24 -40.19
N ALA A 51 20.75 -19.37 -40.81
CA ALA A 51 21.63 -20.44 -40.37
C ALA A 51 23.14 -20.18 -40.62
N GLY A 52 24.03 -20.93 -39.95
CA GLY A 52 25.43 -21.03 -40.38
C GLY A 52 26.45 -21.61 -39.38
N ASN A 53 26.59 -22.94 -39.36
CA ASN A 53 27.78 -23.79 -39.20
C ASN A 53 29.05 -23.41 -38.38
N GLN A 54 29.34 -24.32 -37.43
CA GLN A 54 30.60 -25.04 -37.08
C GLN A 54 31.81 -24.37 -36.34
N PRO A 55 32.54 -25.17 -35.51
CA PRO A 55 33.57 -24.72 -34.54
C PRO A 55 35.01 -24.98 -35.01
N PRO A 56 36.05 -24.60 -34.21
CA PRO A 56 36.80 -25.64 -33.46
C PRO A 56 37.49 -25.23 -32.13
N SER A 57 37.65 -26.23 -31.25
CA SER A 57 38.81 -26.59 -30.40
C SER A 57 39.73 -25.51 -29.78
N ALA A 58 39.89 -25.55 -28.43
CA ALA A 58 41.21 -25.65 -27.79
C ALA A 58 41.15 -26.01 -26.29
N LYS A 59 42.17 -26.79 -25.90
CA LYS A 59 42.55 -27.33 -24.59
C LYS A 59 42.81 -26.26 -23.52
N SER A 60 42.55 -26.59 -22.25
CA SER A 60 43.54 -26.41 -21.17
C SER A 60 43.11 -27.17 -19.92
N GLY A 61 44.04 -27.95 -19.35
CA GLY A 61 43.83 -28.74 -18.14
C GLY A 61 44.29 -28.01 -16.89
N VAL A 62 43.61 -28.28 -15.78
CA VAL A 62 44.16 -28.11 -14.42
C VAL A 62 43.70 -29.29 -13.57
N ARG A 63 44.67 -30.00 -12.99
CA ARG A 63 44.52 -31.07 -12.00
C ARG A 63 44.53 -30.47 -10.59
N ILE A 64 43.58 -30.83 -9.73
CA ILE A 64 43.75 -30.84 -8.25
C ILE A 64 42.86 -31.97 -7.67
N PRO A 65 43.07 -32.47 -6.43
CA PRO A 65 43.35 -33.89 -6.17
C PRO A 65 42.16 -34.65 -5.55
N LEU A 66 42.24 -35.97 -5.70
CA LEU A 66 41.34 -36.98 -5.16
C LEU A 66 41.46 -37.05 -3.63
N ILE A 67 40.46 -36.52 -2.90
CA ILE A 67 40.30 -36.78 -1.47
C ILE A 67 39.41 -38.02 -1.33
N SER A 68 40.00 -39.08 -0.80
CA SER A 68 39.36 -40.37 -0.53
C SER A 68 38.43 -40.23 0.68
N ALA A 69 37.13 -40.09 0.44
CA ALA A 69 36.12 -40.19 1.48
C ALA A 69 35.64 -41.65 1.59
N LYS A 70 35.93 -42.28 2.73
CA LYS A 70 35.36 -43.58 3.14
C LYS A 70 33.84 -43.51 3.03
N ARG A 71 33.25 -44.31 2.12
CA ARG A 71 31.81 -44.60 2.10
C ARG A 71 31.43 -45.33 3.38
N MET A 72 30.70 -44.67 4.27
CA MET A 72 29.87 -45.33 5.27
C MET A 72 28.56 -45.77 4.60
N THR A 73 28.10 -46.97 4.93
CA THR A 73 26.88 -47.55 4.37
C THR A 73 25.62 -46.96 5.04
N PRO A 74 24.48 -46.84 4.33
CA PRO A 74 23.24 -46.25 4.84
C PRO A 74 22.72 -46.90 6.14
N SER A 75 23.08 -48.16 6.40
CA SER A 75 22.63 -48.92 7.58
C SER A 75 23.29 -48.53 8.92
N GLN A 76 24.22 -47.55 8.92
CA GLN A 76 24.84 -47.04 10.15
C GLN A 76 24.34 -45.64 10.55
N LEU A 77 23.52 -44.97 9.73
CA LEU A 77 22.92 -43.67 10.07
C LEU A 77 21.60 -43.82 10.86
N ASP A 78 20.96 -45.00 10.77
CA ASP A 78 19.63 -45.24 11.36
C ASP A 78 19.65 -45.69 12.83
N LYS A 79 20.82 -45.87 13.45
CA LYS A 79 20.92 -46.35 14.86
C LYS A 79 21.30 -45.28 15.88
N GLU A 80 21.52 -44.03 15.46
CA GLU A 80 21.91 -42.94 16.37
C GLU A 80 20.83 -41.87 16.57
N ASN A 81 19.70 -41.94 15.85
CA ASN A 81 18.60 -40.96 15.97
C ASN A 81 17.41 -41.41 16.84
N GLU A 82 17.47 -42.58 17.46
CA GLU A 82 16.35 -43.16 18.24
C GLU A 82 16.45 -42.92 19.76
N LYS A 83 17.22 -41.92 20.21
CA LYS A 83 17.40 -41.63 21.65
C LYS A 83 17.53 -40.15 22.04
N ARG A 84 16.76 -39.27 21.41
CA ARG A 84 16.49 -37.93 21.96
C ARG A 84 14.99 -37.71 22.10
N PRO A 85 14.43 -37.66 23.32
CA PRO A 85 13.10 -37.09 23.49
C PRO A 85 13.22 -35.61 23.15
N GLY A 86 12.65 -35.20 22.02
CA GLY A 86 12.49 -33.79 21.68
C GLY A 86 11.67 -33.09 22.77
N PRO A 87 11.88 -31.78 23.01
CA PRO A 87 11.06 -31.04 23.96
C PRO A 87 9.59 -31.17 23.57
N GLN A 88 8.83 -31.88 24.38
CA GLN A 88 7.38 -31.98 24.24
C GLN A 88 6.81 -30.62 24.64
N ILE A 89 6.42 -29.84 23.64
CA ILE A 89 5.60 -28.65 23.84
C ILE A 89 4.24 -29.15 24.38
N PRO A 90 3.79 -28.70 25.56
CA PRO A 90 2.50 -29.11 26.12
C PRO A 90 1.37 -28.78 25.13
N LYS A 91 0.52 -29.77 24.84
CA LYS A 91 -0.61 -29.67 23.89
C LYS A 91 -1.76 -28.76 24.34
N ASP A 92 -1.65 -28.10 25.48
CA ASP A 92 -2.74 -27.35 26.10
C ASP A 92 -2.54 -25.83 26.16
N GLU A 93 -1.56 -25.30 25.44
CA GLU A 93 -1.42 -23.85 25.24
C GLU A 93 -2.06 -23.40 23.92
N GLN A 94 -3.23 -23.96 23.60
CA GLN A 94 -4.18 -23.24 22.75
C GLN A 94 -4.63 -22.04 23.57
N LEU A 95 -4.06 -20.88 23.27
CA LEU A 95 -4.54 -19.57 23.72
C LEU A 95 -6.08 -19.61 23.68
N LYS A 96 -6.72 -19.68 24.85
CA LYS A 96 -8.15 -19.42 25.02
C LYS A 96 -8.37 -17.96 24.62
N ILE A 97 -8.52 -17.71 23.33
CA ILE A 97 -8.90 -16.40 22.83
C ILE A 97 -10.37 -16.24 23.21
N ASP A 98 -10.63 -15.32 24.13
CA ASP A 98 -11.99 -14.87 24.45
C ASP A 98 -12.66 -14.42 23.14
N PRO A 99 -13.84 -14.96 22.77
CA PRO A 99 -14.57 -14.57 21.55
C PRO A 99 -14.85 -13.06 21.45
N ASN A 100 -14.84 -12.34 22.58
CA ASN A 100 -14.94 -10.88 22.60
C ASN A 100 -13.66 -10.15 22.15
N GLN A 101 -12.52 -10.85 22.07
CA GLN A 101 -11.26 -10.32 21.58
C GLN A 101 -11.02 -10.60 20.09
N ASN A 102 -11.86 -11.42 19.47
CA ASN A 102 -11.78 -11.67 18.04
C ASN A 102 -11.98 -10.38 17.25
N ALA A 103 -11.23 -10.26 16.17
CA ALA A 103 -11.38 -9.18 15.22
C ALA A 103 -12.77 -9.30 14.58
N LYS A 104 -13.53 -8.19 14.55
CA LYS A 104 -14.87 -8.10 13.94
C LYS A 104 -14.95 -6.91 12.98
N LEU A 105 -15.59 -7.09 11.84
CA LEU A 105 -15.84 -6.03 10.85
C LEU A 105 -17.30 -6.13 10.37
N PRO A 106 -18.11 -5.07 10.48
CA PRO A 106 -19.48 -5.09 9.94
C PRO A 106 -19.48 -5.37 8.44
N TYR A 107 -20.41 -6.22 7.98
CA TYR A 107 -20.49 -6.63 6.57
C TYR A 107 -20.69 -5.44 5.62
N GLN A 108 -21.46 -4.43 6.01
CA GLN A 108 -21.59 -3.19 5.22
C GLN A 108 -20.24 -2.52 4.97
N ASP A 109 -19.36 -2.50 5.97
CA ASP A 109 -18.04 -1.88 5.85
C ASP A 109 -17.09 -2.77 5.04
N LEU A 110 -17.17 -4.09 5.17
CA LEU A 110 -16.48 -5.04 4.30
C LEU A 110 -16.85 -4.83 2.83
N ILE A 111 -18.14 -4.68 2.50
CA ILE A 111 -18.60 -4.42 1.14
C ILE A 111 -18.14 -3.05 0.64
N LYS A 112 -18.18 -2.00 1.46
CA LYS A 112 -17.63 -0.68 1.07
C LYS A 112 -16.14 -0.75 0.75
N ILE A 113 -15.36 -1.47 1.56
CA ILE A 113 -13.94 -1.73 1.32
C ILE A 113 -13.78 -2.46 -0.01
N ALA A 114 -14.55 -3.51 -0.26
CA ALA A 114 -14.48 -4.29 -1.50
C ALA A 114 -14.83 -3.48 -2.75
N GLN A 115 -15.88 -2.66 -2.68
CA GLN A 115 -16.30 -1.76 -3.76
C GLN A 115 -15.31 -0.62 -4.03
N SER A 116 -14.41 -0.35 -3.08
CA SER A 116 -13.33 0.62 -3.27
C SER A 116 -12.13 0.08 -4.05
N ASP A 117 -12.05 -1.25 -4.21
CA ASP A 117 -10.99 -1.88 -4.98
C ASP A 117 -11.17 -1.61 -6.49
N ALA A 118 -10.18 -0.95 -7.07
CA ALA A 118 -10.07 -0.58 -8.48
C ALA A 118 -10.15 -1.76 -9.44
N SER A 119 -9.74 -2.93 -8.99
CA SER A 119 -9.71 -4.14 -9.81
C SER A 119 -11.07 -4.85 -9.85
N GLN A 120 -12.03 -4.43 -9.03
CA GLN A 120 -13.33 -5.06 -8.88
C GLN A 120 -14.45 -4.19 -9.50
N PRO A 121 -15.43 -4.78 -10.21
CA PRO A 121 -16.66 -4.08 -10.60
C PRO A 121 -17.46 -3.65 -9.37
N LYS A 122 -18.09 -2.46 -9.42
CA LYS A 122 -18.87 -1.90 -8.28
C LYS A 122 -20.15 -2.69 -7.96
N ASP A 123 -20.65 -3.42 -8.94
CA ASP A 123 -21.85 -4.23 -8.91
C ASP A 123 -21.52 -5.74 -8.96
N ALA A 124 -20.28 -6.10 -8.61
CA ALA A 124 -19.87 -7.49 -8.56
C ALA A 124 -20.71 -8.27 -7.55
N LYS A 125 -21.18 -9.45 -7.97
CA LYS A 125 -21.88 -10.39 -7.09
C LYS A 125 -20.93 -11.05 -6.07
N ILE A 126 -19.64 -11.08 -6.38
CA ILE A 126 -18.59 -11.65 -5.54
C ILE A 126 -17.38 -10.73 -5.64
N TYR A 127 -16.83 -10.33 -4.50
CA TYR A 127 -15.60 -9.58 -4.41
C TYR A 127 -14.46 -10.47 -3.94
N THR A 128 -13.28 -10.33 -4.54
CA THR A 128 -12.05 -10.98 -4.06
C THR A 128 -11.21 -9.96 -3.30
N LEU A 129 -10.89 -10.28 -2.05
CA LEU A 129 -10.09 -9.45 -1.16
C LEU A 129 -8.85 -10.23 -0.72
N GLN A 130 -7.83 -9.50 -0.23
CA GLN A 130 -6.65 -10.10 0.37
C GLN A 130 -6.56 -9.74 1.85
N ILE A 131 -6.16 -10.70 2.69
CA ILE A 131 -5.99 -10.53 4.14
C ILE A 131 -4.59 -10.95 4.58
N SER A 132 -4.08 -10.29 5.62
CA SER A 132 -2.83 -10.64 6.29
C SER A 132 -2.89 -10.34 7.79
N SER A 133 -2.00 -10.94 8.57
CA SER A 133 -1.85 -10.66 10.01
C SER A 133 -0.61 -9.81 10.26
N THR A 134 -0.69 -8.88 11.20
CA THR A 134 0.47 -8.13 11.71
C THR A 134 1.26 -8.93 12.75
N ARG A 135 0.73 -10.05 13.22
CA ARG A 135 1.42 -10.93 14.18
C ARG A 135 2.50 -11.74 13.47
N ALA A 136 3.70 -11.70 14.02
CA ALA A 136 4.79 -12.52 13.52
C ALA A 136 4.43 -14.01 13.56
N GLY A 137 4.69 -14.71 12.46
CA GLY A 137 4.52 -16.16 12.36
C GLY A 137 3.12 -16.65 12.00
N VAL A 138 2.11 -15.78 11.93
CA VAL A 138 0.76 -16.16 11.48
C VAL A 138 0.72 -16.14 9.95
N LYS A 139 0.49 -17.30 9.33
CA LYS A 139 0.34 -17.41 7.88
C LYS A 139 -1.08 -17.04 7.45
N PRO A 140 -1.29 -16.50 6.23
CA PRO A 140 -2.63 -16.20 5.76
C PRO A 140 -3.58 -17.41 5.77
N SER A 141 -3.08 -18.60 5.43
CA SER A 141 -3.85 -19.86 5.47
C SER A 141 -4.30 -20.31 6.87
N GLU A 142 -3.72 -19.74 7.94
CA GLU A 142 -4.10 -20.02 9.34
C GLU A 142 -5.19 -19.06 9.84
N ILE A 143 -5.57 -18.08 9.02
CA ILE A 143 -6.64 -17.13 9.32
C ILE A 143 -7.97 -17.78 8.92
N GLU A 144 -8.84 -17.95 9.90
CA GLU A 144 -10.19 -18.43 9.69
C GLU A 144 -11.15 -17.24 9.68
N LEU A 145 -12.01 -17.17 8.66
CA LEU A 145 -12.99 -16.11 8.47
C LEU A 145 -14.40 -16.70 8.36
N PHE A 146 -15.36 -16.05 8.99
CA PHE A 146 -16.78 -16.35 8.78
C PHE A 146 -17.66 -15.12 8.95
N ILE A 147 -18.78 -15.08 8.25
CA ILE A 147 -19.84 -14.09 8.46
C ILE A 147 -20.83 -14.67 9.47
N ASP A 148 -20.99 -13.97 10.59
CA ASP A 148 -21.87 -14.34 11.70
C ASP A 148 -23.33 -14.02 11.37
N THR A 149 -23.95 -14.89 10.57
CA THR A 149 -25.37 -14.77 10.21
C THR A 149 -26.26 -15.42 11.28
N PRO A 150 -27.54 -15.01 11.40
CA PRO A 150 -28.45 -15.55 12.43
C PRO A 150 -28.68 -17.07 12.36
N ASP A 151 -28.60 -17.66 11.17
CA ASP A 151 -28.90 -19.07 10.94
C ASP A 151 -27.66 -19.94 11.07
N VAL A 152 -26.72 -19.79 10.13
CA VAL A 152 -25.50 -20.58 10.04
C VAL A 152 -24.34 -19.67 9.65
N PRO A 153 -23.22 -19.69 10.39
CA PRO A 153 -22.04 -18.94 10.02
C PRO A 153 -21.57 -19.30 8.60
N MET A 154 -21.41 -18.29 7.75
CA MET A 154 -20.90 -18.49 6.39
C MET A 154 -19.37 -18.44 6.43
N VAL A 155 -18.73 -19.60 6.29
CA VAL A 155 -17.26 -19.71 6.25
C VAL A 155 -16.73 -19.12 4.95
N LEU A 156 -15.69 -18.28 5.04
CA LEU A 156 -14.98 -17.70 3.91
C LEU A 156 -13.57 -18.31 3.85
N PRO A 157 -13.32 -19.28 2.94
CA PRO A 157 -12.00 -19.88 2.80
C PRO A 157 -10.93 -18.85 2.43
N VAL A 158 -9.77 -18.94 3.08
CA VAL A 158 -8.59 -18.09 2.82
C VAL A 158 -7.51 -18.93 2.12
N SER A 159 -7.00 -18.45 0.99
CA SER A 159 -5.92 -19.10 0.23
C SER A 159 -4.56 -18.98 0.94
N GLU A 160 -3.55 -19.71 0.45
CA GLU A 160 -2.17 -19.62 0.96
C GLU A 160 -1.60 -18.19 0.84
N GLU A 161 -2.00 -17.46 -0.18
CA GLU A 161 -1.61 -16.07 -0.45
C GLU A 161 -2.52 -15.04 0.25
N GLY A 162 -3.51 -15.51 1.01
CA GLY A 162 -4.43 -14.67 1.77
C GLY A 162 -5.63 -14.15 0.99
N TYR A 163 -5.96 -14.71 -0.16
CA TYR A 163 -7.16 -14.30 -0.89
C TYR A 163 -8.41 -15.00 -0.36
N PHE A 164 -9.51 -14.25 -0.28
CA PHE A 164 -10.82 -14.78 0.08
C PHE A 164 -11.92 -14.08 -0.73
N GLN A 165 -13.06 -14.75 -0.87
CA GLN A 165 -14.20 -14.26 -1.64
C GLN A 165 -15.36 -13.87 -0.73
N VAL A 166 -15.93 -12.70 -0.96
CA VAL A 166 -17.09 -12.17 -0.24
C VAL A 166 -18.25 -12.03 -1.21
N PRO A 167 -19.33 -12.83 -1.07
CA PRO A 167 -20.52 -12.62 -1.88
C PRO A 167 -21.22 -11.34 -1.45
N TYR A 168 -21.75 -10.58 -2.42
CA TYR A 168 -22.66 -9.46 -2.17
C TYR A 168 -24.10 -9.97 -2.10
N SER A 169 -24.78 -9.67 -0.99
CA SER A 169 -26.21 -9.90 -0.83
C SER A 169 -26.86 -8.67 -0.22
N ILE A 170 -28.00 -8.24 -0.78
CA ILE A 170 -28.79 -7.14 -0.24
C ILE A 170 -29.28 -7.47 1.18
N ASP A 171 -29.72 -8.72 1.41
CA ASP A 171 -30.23 -9.16 2.72
C ASP A 171 -29.13 -9.10 3.79
N MET A 172 -27.92 -9.58 3.46
CA MET A 172 -26.78 -9.47 4.38
C MET A 172 -26.34 -8.01 4.56
N TYR A 173 -26.46 -7.19 3.52
CA TYR A 173 -26.14 -5.77 3.63
C TYR A 173 -27.08 -5.06 4.61
N GLU A 174 -28.37 -5.37 4.56
CA GLU A 174 -29.39 -4.80 5.46
C GLU A 174 -29.27 -5.34 6.89
N GLN A 175 -29.06 -6.64 7.07
CA GLN A 175 -28.86 -7.26 8.38
C GLN A 175 -27.52 -6.86 9.03
N ASN A 176 -26.53 -6.52 8.20
CA ASN A 176 -25.18 -6.11 8.59
C ASN A 176 -24.51 -7.07 9.61
N PRO A 177 -24.46 -8.40 9.34
CA PRO A 177 -23.76 -9.33 10.20
C PRO A 177 -22.27 -8.98 10.28
N HIS A 178 -21.56 -9.46 11.30
CA HIS A 178 -20.12 -9.21 11.39
C HIS A 178 -19.34 -10.30 10.64
N LEU A 179 -18.34 -9.89 9.86
CA LEU A 179 -17.22 -10.75 9.53
C LEU A 179 -16.36 -10.91 10.79
N VAL A 180 -16.12 -12.15 11.20
CA VAL A 180 -15.37 -12.52 12.40
C VAL A 180 -14.15 -13.34 11.98
N ALA A 181 -13.03 -13.09 12.64
CA ALA A 181 -11.80 -13.84 12.42
C ALA A 181 -11.26 -14.48 13.71
N ASN A 182 -10.50 -15.57 13.58
CA ASN A 182 -9.79 -16.22 14.69
C ASN A 182 -8.55 -15.43 15.21
N GLN A 183 -8.43 -14.16 14.85
CA GLN A 183 -7.31 -13.30 15.21
C GLN A 183 -7.75 -12.19 16.18
N PRO A 184 -6.86 -11.68 17.04
CA PRO A 184 -7.17 -10.56 17.92
C PRO A 184 -7.57 -9.28 17.19
N LYS A 185 -8.38 -8.45 17.84
CA LYS A 185 -8.72 -7.09 17.37
C LYS A 185 -7.46 -6.29 17.00
N GLY A 186 -7.46 -5.67 15.83
CA GLY A 186 -6.35 -4.83 15.35
C GLY A 186 -5.13 -5.60 14.83
N SER A 187 -5.16 -6.93 14.79
CA SER A 187 -4.04 -7.73 14.30
C SER A 187 -4.15 -8.17 12.84
N LEU A 188 -5.24 -7.85 12.17
CA LEU A 188 -5.51 -8.24 10.78
C LEU A 188 -5.52 -7.01 9.88
N ASN A 189 -5.05 -7.16 8.65
CA ASN A 189 -5.10 -6.13 7.62
C ASN A 189 -5.85 -6.68 6.40
N ILE A 190 -6.83 -5.92 5.89
CA ILE A 190 -7.42 -6.17 4.57
C ILE A 190 -6.72 -5.26 3.56
N SER A 191 -6.23 -5.85 2.48
CA SER A 191 -5.55 -5.15 1.39
C SER A 191 -6.49 -4.91 0.22
N VAL A 192 -6.57 -3.65 -0.23
CA VAL A 192 -7.30 -3.26 -1.45
C VAL A 192 -6.43 -2.40 -2.36
N LYS A 193 -6.68 -2.49 -3.66
CA LYS A 193 -6.06 -1.66 -4.69
C LYS A 193 -6.91 -0.44 -4.93
N LEU A 194 -6.48 0.75 -4.55
CA LEU A 194 -7.29 1.95 -4.79
C LEU A 194 -6.98 2.59 -6.14
N ALA A 195 -8.04 2.92 -6.88
CA ALA A 195 -7.94 3.73 -8.08
C ALA A 195 -7.85 5.18 -7.62
N LEU A 196 -6.65 5.74 -7.71
CA LEU A 196 -6.51 7.18 -7.50
C LEU A 196 -7.25 7.92 -8.61
N PRO A 197 -8.10 8.91 -8.29
CA PRO A 197 -8.71 9.72 -9.33
C PRO A 197 -7.62 10.35 -10.20
N LYS A 198 -7.81 10.34 -11.51
CA LYS A 198 -6.97 11.16 -12.38
C LYS A 198 -7.35 12.60 -12.12
N VAL A 199 -6.44 13.35 -11.49
CA VAL A 199 -6.65 14.78 -11.25
C VAL A 199 -5.66 15.54 -12.12
N ASP A 200 -6.18 16.40 -12.98
CA ASP A 200 -5.34 17.28 -13.79
C ASP A 200 -4.44 18.13 -12.87
N PRO A 201 -3.21 18.43 -13.30
CA PRO A 201 -2.34 19.35 -12.56
C PRO A 201 -3.02 20.69 -12.29
N PRO A 202 -2.65 21.40 -11.22
CA PRO A 202 -3.15 22.74 -10.95
C PRO A 202 -2.92 23.67 -12.14
N LYS A 203 -3.93 24.45 -12.50
CA LYS A 203 -3.83 25.47 -13.55
C LYS A 203 -3.04 26.68 -13.05
N ILE A 204 -1.75 26.69 -13.33
CA ILE A 204 -0.84 27.81 -13.05
C ILE A 204 -0.79 28.70 -14.30
N VAL A 205 -1.16 29.97 -14.16
CA VAL A 205 -1.15 30.97 -15.24
C VAL A 205 -0.19 32.07 -14.84
N ASP A 206 0.84 32.32 -15.64
CA ASP A 206 1.86 33.36 -15.40
C ASP A 206 2.49 33.29 -14.00
N GLY A 207 2.75 32.07 -13.51
CA GLY A 207 3.31 31.83 -12.18
C GLY A 207 2.33 32.14 -11.05
N LYS A 208 1.03 32.18 -11.31
CA LYS A 208 -0.02 32.44 -10.33
C LYS A 208 -1.05 31.32 -10.32
N VAL A 209 -1.56 30.99 -9.13
CA VAL A 209 -2.60 29.98 -8.94
C VAL A 209 -3.43 30.32 -7.71
N ARG A 210 -4.73 30.05 -7.74
CA ARG A 210 -5.59 30.21 -6.56
C ARG A 210 -5.35 29.06 -5.59
N TYR A 211 -5.37 29.33 -4.29
CA TYR A 211 -5.15 28.31 -3.26
C TYR A 211 -6.05 27.08 -3.46
N GLN A 212 -7.33 27.27 -3.76
CA GLN A 212 -8.26 26.18 -4.04
C GLN A 212 -7.84 25.31 -5.24
N GLU A 213 -7.34 25.93 -6.32
CA GLU A 213 -6.89 25.19 -7.51
C GLU A 213 -5.57 24.47 -7.24
N LEU A 214 -4.65 25.07 -6.49
CA LEU A 214 -3.40 24.42 -6.08
C LEU A 214 -3.66 23.16 -5.25
N PHE A 215 -4.65 23.21 -4.35
CA PHE A 215 -5.02 22.10 -3.47
C PHE A 215 -6.07 21.14 -4.04
N ARG A 216 -6.62 21.40 -5.24
CA ARG A 216 -7.61 20.52 -5.87
C ARG A 216 -7.15 19.06 -5.96
N PRO A 217 -5.92 18.73 -6.40
CA PRO A 217 -5.43 17.35 -6.41
C PRO A 217 -5.46 16.68 -5.03
N LEU A 218 -5.03 17.40 -3.99
CA LEU A 218 -5.01 16.88 -2.63
C LEU A 218 -6.42 16.58 -2.12
N LEU A 219 -7.39 17.45 -2.39
CA LEU A 219 -8.78 17.30 -1.95
C LEU A 219 -9.49 16.12 -2.65
N GLU A 220 -9.27 15.97 -3.95
CA GLU A 220 -9.81 14.82 -4.71
C GLU A 220 -9.20 13.49 -4.22
N MET A 221 -7.89 13.47 -3.92
CA MET A 221 -7.24 12.31 -3.29
C MET A 221 -7.84 12.01 -1.91
N ALA A 222 -7.98 13.02 -1.05
CA ALA A 222 -8.55 12.84 0.29
C ALA A 222 -10.00 12.32 0.24
N LYS A 223 -10.80 12.80 -0.72
CA LYS A 223 -12.17 12.33 -0.96
C LYS A 223 -12.20 10.87 -1.43
N ALA A 224 -11.23 10.45 -2.24
CA ALA A 224 -11.10 9.03 -2.62
C ALA A 224 -10.74 8.17 -1.40
N MET A 225 -9.80 8.61 -0.59
CA MET A 225 -9.36 7.90 0.62
C MET A 225 -10.46 7.78 1.68
N ALA A 226 -11.27 8.83 1.86
CA ALA A 226 -12.37 8.84 2.82
C ALA A 226 -13.42 7.74 2.57
N LYS A 227 -13.48 7.15 1.36
CA LYS A 227 -14.35 6.01 1.05
C LYS A 227 -13.89 4.70 1.70
N VAL A 228 -12.59 4.60 1.98
CA VAL A 228 -11.92 3.39 2.46
C VAL A 228 -11.60 3.53 3.94
N ASP A 229 -11.15 4.73 4.32
CA ASP A 229 -10.87 5.10 5.70
C ASP A 229 -11.62 6.38 6.03
N GLN A 230 -12.75 6.23 6.71
CA GLN A 230 -13.54 7.38 7.17
C GLN A 230 -12.80 8.22 8.22
N SER A 231 -11.70 7.72 8.78
CA SER A 231 -10.84 8.44 9.71
C SER A 231 -9.69 9.19 9.02
N PHE A 232 -9.49 8.97 7.71
CA PHE A 232 -8.47 9.65 6.92
C PHE A 232 -8.65 11.18 6.98
N GLY A 233 -7.56 11.92 7.21
CA GLY A 233 -7.61 13.37 7.34
C GLY A 233 -8.18 13.90 8.67
N LYS A 234 -8.70 13.04 9.56
CA LYS A 234 -9.11 13.45 10.92
C LYS A 234 -7.88 13.65 11.83
N ALA A 235 -8.07 14.41 12.91
CA ALA A 235 -7.00 14.81 13.82
C ALA A 235 -6.19 13.59 14.32
N GLY A 236 -4.87 13.61 14.10
CA GLY A 236 -3.95 12.54 14.51
C GLY A 236 -3.79 11.40 13.49
N ASN A 237 -4.58 11.36 12.42
CA ASN A 237 -4.47 10.33 11.38
C ASN A 237 -3.66 10.82 10.17
N GLN A 238 -3.27 9.87 9.32
CA GLN A 238 -2.52 10.12 8.09
C GLN A 238 -3.23 11.15 7.20
N GLN A 239 -2.45 12.01 6.57
CA GLN A 239 -2.95 13.06 5.68
C GLN A 239 -2.10 13.11 4.41
N PHE A 240 -2.60 13.81 3.41
CA PHE A 240 -1.79 14.19 2.26
C PHE A 240 -1.16 15.56 2.49
N ALA A 241 0.03 15.75 1.92
CA ALA A 241 0.65 17.04 1.73
C ALA A 241 0.86 17.28 0.24
N LEU A 242 0.79 18.54 -0.17
CA LEU A 242 1.34 18.98 -1.45
C LEU A 242 2.85 19.07 -1.32
N GLU A 243 3.56 18.40 -2.23
CA GLU A 243 4.99 18.62 -2.46
C GLU A 243 5.12 19.53 -3.70
N ILE A 244 5.69 20.70 -3.50
CA ILE A 244 5.88 21.71 -4.52
C ILE A 244 7.38 21.82 -4.76
N ILE A 245 7.83 21.44 -5.94
CA ILE A 245 9.25 21.47 -6.33
C ILE A 245 9.52 22.80 -7.01
N THR A 246 10.28 23.67 -6.33
CA THR A 246 10.60 25.02 -6.80
C THR A 246 12.10 25.26 -6.99
N GLY A 247 12.96 24.30 -6.62
CA GLY A 247 14.40 24.52 -6.59
C GLY A 247 14.74 25.47 -5.45
N THR A 248 15.43 26.58 -5.73
CA THR A 248 15.82 27.55 -4.69
C THR A 248 14.84 28.70 -4.52
N GLU A 249 13.82 28.80 -5.37
CA GLU A 249 12.89 29.92 -5.39
C GLU A 249 11.74 29.72 -4.38
N PRO A 250 11.37 30.76 -3.61
CA PRO A 250 10.24 30.69 -2.69
C PRO A 250 8.90 30.79 -3.42
N ILE A 251 7.83 30.42 -2.72
CA ILE A 251 6.46 30.77 -3.13
C ILE A 251 5.92 31.87 -2.23
N HIS A 252 4.93 32.60 -2.73
CA HIS A 252 4.28 33.68 -1.98
C HIS A 252 2.79 33.47 -1.93
N VAL A 253 2.21 33.46 -0.73
CA VAL A 253 0.77 33.42 -0.49
C VAL A 253 0.30 34.85 -0.23
N ASN A 254 -0.40 35.44 -1.19
CA ASN A 254 -0.86 36.82 -1.16
C ASN A 254 -2.26 36.88 -0.51
N ARG A 255 -2.29 37.16 0.79
CA ARG A 255 -3.48 37.22 1.62
C ARG A 255 -4.01 38.65 1.72
N ALA A 256 -5.26 38.81 2.14
CA ALA A 256 -5.84 40.12 2.42
C ALA A 256 -5.08 40.89 3.52
N LEU A 257 -4.52 40.15 4.50
CA LEU A 257 -3.75 40.70 5.62
C LEU A 257 -2.24 40.83 5.34
N GLY A 258 -1.80 40.56 4.11
CA GLY A 258 -0.40 40.66 3.70
C GLY A 258 0.13 39.42 3.00
N GLN A 259 1.43 39.38 2.77
CA GLN A 259 2.09 38.32 2.01
C GLN A 259 2.86 37.40 2.94
N ARG A 260 2.65 36.08 2.81
CA ARG A 260 3.46 35.05 3.47
C ARG A 260 4.42 34.44 2.45
N THR A 261 5.71 34.44 2.76
CA THR A 261 6.73 33.81 1.93
C THR A 261 7.09 32.45 2.52
N ILE A 262 7.11 31.41 1.69
CA ILE A 262 7.48 30.05 2.10
C ILE A 262 8.69 29.65 1.26
N SER A 263 9.80 29.37 1.94
CA SER A 263 11.07 29.01 1.30
C SER A 263 11.20 27.50 1.14
N PRO A 264 11.84 27.03 0.06
CA PRO A 264 12.12 25.60 -0.12
C PRO A 264 13.11 25.08 0.92
N ASN A 265 13.01 23.78 1.20
CA ASN A 265 13.99 23.05 2.01
C ASN A 265 15.31 22.84 1.25
N THR A 266 16.26 22.14 1.87
CA THR A 266 17.58 21.82 1.28
C THR A 266 17.50 21.02 -0.03
N ASP A 267 16.40 20.33 -0.28
CA ASP A 267 16.17 19.53 -1.48
C ASP A 267 15.41 20.31 -2.58
N GLY A 268 15.15 21.60 -2.34
CA GLY A 268 14.42 22.47 -3.24
C GLY A 268 12.91 22.23 -3.29
N LYS A 269 12.35 21.75 -2.17
CA LYS A 269 10.95 21.37 -2.04
C LYS A 269 10.24 22.17 -0.96
N ILE A 270 8.99 22.52 -1.21
CA ILE A 270 8.08 23.09 -0.25
C ILE A 270 6.98 22.07 0.01
N TYR A 271 6.69 21.81 1.28
CA TYR A 271 5.58 20.97 1.67
C TYR A 271 4.47 21.85 2.23
N MET A 272 3.25 21.65 1.76
CA MET A 272 2.09 22.36 2.27
C MET A 272 0.97 21.39 2.62
N ILE A 273 0.27 21.68 3.70
CA ILE A 273 -0.93 20.95 4.12
C ILE A 273 -2.13 21.85 3.92
N TYR A 274 -3.28 21.21 3.73
CA TYR A 274 -4.54 21.92 3.64
C TYR A 274 -4.81 22.75 4.90
N GLU A 275 -5.00 24.05 4.70
CA GLU A 275 -5.38 25.00 5.74
C GLU A 275 -6.78 25.54 5.42
N ARG A 276 -7.73 25.27 6.31
CA ARG A 276 -9.13 25.67 6.13
C ARG A 276 -9.29 27.17 5.91
N LEU A 277 -8.57 27.99 6.68
CA LEU A 277 -8.64 29.45 6.57
C LEU A 277 -8.16 29.95 5.21
N LEU A 278 -7.07 29.39 4.68
CA LEU A 278 -6.58 29.74 3.34
C LEU A 278 -7.50 29.21 2.25
N PHE A 279 -8.17 28.08 2.47
CA PHE A 279 -9.16 27.58 1.52
C PHE A 279 -10.41 28.47 1.44
N GLU A 280 -10.89 28.97 2.59
CA GLU A 280 -12.03 29.90 2.68
C GLU A 280 -11.67 31.29 2.12
N GLU A 281 -10.47 31.81 2.44
CA GLU A 281 -9.95 33.06 1.88
C GLU A 281 -9.63 32.94 0.38
N ASN A 282 -9.21 31.74 -0.04
CA ASN A 282 -8.76 31.40 -1.38
C ASN A 282 -7.70 32.36 -1.97
N PRO A 283 -6.59 32.69 -1.30
CA PRO A 283 -5.65 33.69 -1.78
C PRO A 283 -4.99 33.31 -3.13
N GLU A 284 -4.42 34.31 -3.81
CA GLU A 284 -3.52 34.07 -4.94
C GLU A 284 -2.14 33.62 -4.41
N ILE A 285 -1.58 32.59 -5.04
CA ILE A 285 -0.26 32.07 -4.74
C ILE A 285 0.62 32.32 -5.96
N SER A 286 1.74 33.00 -5.74
CA SER A 286 2.79 33.14 -6.73
C SER A 286 3.78 31.98 -6.60
N VAL A 287 3.96 31.24 -7.69
CA VAL A 287 4.83 30.07 -7.81
C VAL A 287 5.80 30.25 -8.99
N PRO A 288 7.05 29.76 -8.90
CA PRO A 288 7.99 29.79 -10.02
C PRO A 288 7.44 29.08 -11.27
N LEU A 289 7.81 29.55 -12.47
CA LEU A 289 7.28 29.01 -13.74
C LEU A 289 7.62 27.54 -13.98
N LYS A 290 8.69 27.02 -13.38
CA LYS A 290 9.12 25.61 -13.51
C LYS A 290 8.63 24.73 -12.36
N THR A 291 7.58 25.14 -11.67
CA THR A 291 7.06 24.42 -10.50
C THR A 291 6.41 23.11 -10.91
N THR A 292 6.76 22.04 -10.18
CA THR A 292 6.02 20.77 -10.23
C THR A 292 5.26 20.57 -8.92
N VAL A 293 4.01 20.12 -8.99
CA VAL A 293 3.17 19.88 -7.82
C VAL A 293 2.79 18.40 -7.76
N ASN A 294 3.12 17.77 -6.64
CA ASN A 294 2.82 16.38 -6.35
C ASN A 294 1.94 16.28 -5.09
N VAL A 295 1.22 15.17 -4.95
CA VAL A 295 0.52 14.82 -3.70
C VAL A 295 1.23 13.61 -3.11
N ARG A 296 1.58 13.68 -1.82
CA ARG A 296 2.20 12.55 -1.11
C ARG A 296 1.54 12.31 0.24
N PRO A 297 1.46 11.03 0.68
CA PRO A 297 1.09 10.75 2.06
C PRO A 297 2.16 11.29 3.02
N VAL A 298 1.72 11.75 4.18
CA VAL A 298 2.57 12.18 5.29
C VAL A 298 2.05 11.62 6.61
N SER A 299 2.98 11.23 7.48
CA SER A 299 2.67 10.77 8.83
C SER A 299 2.13 11.94 9.70
N PRO A 300 1.42 11.67 10.80
CA PRO A 300 0.95 12.72 11.71
C PRO A 300 2.08 13.60 12.25
N ARG A 301 3.26 13.02 12.50
CA ARG A 301 4.45 13.73 12.96
C ARG A 301 5.00 14.68 11.88
N GLU A 302 5.17 14.20 10.66
CA GLU A 302 5.58 15.04 9.53
C GLU A 302 4.56 16.15 9.27
N ALA A 303 3.27 15.83 9.38
CA ALA A 303 2.20 16.80 9.19
C ALA A 303 2.25 17.94 10.21
N ALA A 304 2.58 17.64 11.47
CA ALA A 304 2.79 18.65 12.50
C ALA A 304 4.00 19.55 12.20
N LEU A 305 5.10 18.96 11.69
CA LEU A 305 6.29 19.72 11.31
C LEU A 305 6.03 20.68 10.14
N ILE A 306 5.28 20.21 9.13
CA ILE A 306 4.93 21.05 7.97
C ILE A 306 4.06 22.24 8.38
N ARG A 307 3.10 22.04 9.30
CA ARG A 307 2.25 23.14 9.80
C ARG A 307 3.00 24.18 10.64
N ALA A 308 4.16 23.82 11.18
CA ALA A 308 4.95 24.70 12.03
C ALA A 308 5.90 25.62 11.23
N GLN A 309 6.11 25.33 9.94
CA GLN A 309 6.74 26.22 8.96
C GLN A 309 5.76 27.34 8.62
#